data_AF-X1VGT5-F1
#
_entry.id   AF-X1VGT5-F1
#
_cell.length_a   1.000
_cell.length_b   1.000
_cell.length_c   1.000
_cell.angle_alpha   90.00
_cell.angle_beta   90.00
_cell.angle_gamma   90.00
#
_symmetry.space_group_name_H-M   'P 1'
#
loop_
_entity.id
_entity.type
_entity.pdbx_description
1 polymer ?
#
loop_
_entity_poly.entity_id
_entity_poly.type
_entity_poly.pdbx_seq_one_letter_code
_entity_poly.pdbx_strand_id
1 'polypeptide(L)'
;RLVAQLSVTSQSLIADASRLAEEAQAEVMEAQRLASSLTVILMIVLATAITTSLLLVARSISRPLDELTKGAEIIGKGDLEHKVGVGSKDELGQLAAAFNQMTERRQQAEKALQEAHDALETRVDERTAELEAFSYSVSHDLRAPLRAIDGFSQILIEDHRRKLNKEGGRVLDVIRDNTARMGQLIDDLLSFSRLGRKKLRKTGINMEEVTRSILQELKETMVEEKIQIKINTLSSALGDE
;
A
#
# COMPACT_ATOMS: atom_id res chain seq x y z
N ARG A 1 -95.48 -61.45 -38.12
CA ARG A 1 -94.28 -61.70 -38.95
C ARG A 1 -93.48 -60.41 -39.19
N LEU A 2 -94.09 -59.34 -39.74
CA LEU A 2 -93.39 -58.06 -39.96
C LEU A 2 -92.75 -57.45 -38.70
N VAL A 3 -93.48 -57.40 -37.57
CA VAL A 3 -92.98 -56.84 -36.30
C VAL A 3 -91.77 -57.60 -35.76
N ALA A 4 -91.79 -58.94 -35.84
CA ALA A 4 -90.68 -59.78 -35.42
C ALA A 4 -89.45 -59.57 -36.33
N GLN A 5 -89.66 -59.44 -37.63
CA GLN A 5 -88.60 -59.16 -38.60
C GLN A 5 -87.99 -57.78 -38.37
N LEU A 6 -88.82 -56.75 -38.13
CA LEU A 6 -88.39 -55.39 -37.80
C LEU A 6 -87.60 -55.34 -36.48
N SER A 7 -88.04 -56.09 -35.48
CA SER A 7 -87.35 -56.20 -34.18
C SER A 7 -85.97 -56.86 -34.31
N VAL A 8 -85.86 -57.90 -35.14
CA VAL A 8 -84.58 -58.57 -35.42
C VAL A 8 -83.64 -57.65 -36.19
N THR A 9 -84.13 -56.94 -37.22
CA THR A 9 -83.33 -55.96 -37.96
C THR A 9 -82.91 -54.77 -37.09
N SER A 10 -83.80 -54.30 -36.21
CA SER A 10 -83.45 -53.24 -35.24
C SER A 10 -82.39 -53.72 -34.24
N GLN A 11 -82.50 -54.94 -33.72
CA GLN A 11 -81.49 -55.50 -32.82
C GLN A 11 -80.15 -55.73 -33.52
N SER A 12 -80.16 -56.19 -34.77
CA SER A 12 -78.92 -56.37 -35.54
C SER A 12 -78.25 -55.03 -35.86
N LEU A 13 -79.04 -54.00 -36.22
CA LEU A 13 -78.51 -52.65 -36.46
C LEU A 13 -77.94 -52.03 -35.18
N ILE A 14 -78.58 -52.25 -34.04
CA ILE A 14 -78.05 -51.79 -32.74
C ILE A 14 -76.74 -52.52 -32.41
N ALA A 15 -76.68 -53.84 -32.65
CA ALA A 15 -75.48 -54.63 -32.43
C ALA A 15 -74.32 -54.19 -33.34
N ASP A 16 -74.60 -53.96 -34.63
CA ASP A 16 -73.61 -53.45 -35.59
C ASP A 16 -73.14 -52.04 -35.21
N ALA A 17 -74.06 -51.15 -34.80
CA ALA A 17 -73.72 -49.80 -34.34
C ALA A 17 -72.88 -49.82 -33.05
N SER A 18 -73.19 -50.70 -32.09
CA SER A 18 -72.38 -50.85 -30.87
C SER A 18 -70.98 -51.38 -31.19
N ARG A 19 -70.88 -52.32 -32.13
CA ARG A 19 -69.60 -52.90 -32.54
C ARG A 19 -68.71 -51.88 -33.25
N LEU A 20 -69.29 -51.06 -34.14
CA LEU A 20 -68.59 -49.93 -34.78
C LEU A 20 -68.15 -48.88 -33.75
N ALA A 21 -68.96 -48.61 -32.72
CA ALA A 21 -68.59 -47.66 -31.67
C ALA A 21 -67.44 -48.18 -30.80
N GLU A 22 -67.43 -49.48 -30.45
CA GLU A 22 -66.32 -50.12 -29.73
C GLU A 22 -65.02 -50.10 -30.55
N GLU A 23 -65.08 -50.40 -31.84
CA GLU A 23 -63.92 -50.34 -32.75
C GLU A 23 -63.35 -48.91 -32.85
N ALA A 24 -64.20 -47.89 -33.05
CA ALA A 24 -63.77 -46.50 -33.10
C ALA A 24 -63.17 -46.00 -31.77
N GLN A 25 -63.75 -46.42 -30.63
CA GLN A 25 -63.19 -46.10 -29.31
C GLN A 25 -61.83 -46.76 -29.06
N ALA A 26 -61.64 -47.99 -29.54
CA ALA A 26 -60.36 -48.68 -29.44
C ALA A 26 -59.26 -47.96 -30.24
N GLU A 27 -59.54 -47.55 -31.49
CA GLU A 27 -58.60 -46.78 -32.31
C GLU A 27 -58.21 -45.44 -31.67
N VAL A 28 -59.20 -44.70 -31.14
CA VAL A 28 -58.96 -43.43 -30.45
C VAL A 28 -58.10 -43.63 -29.20
N MET A 29 -58.37 -44.68 -28.41
CA MET A 29 -57.60 -44.99 -27.20
C MET A 29 -56.15 -45.38 -27.54
N GLU A 30 -55.93 -46.13 -28.62
CA GLU A 30 -54.57 -46.46 -29.08
C GLU A 30 -53.80 -45.23 -29.54
N ALA A 31 -54.44 -44.36 -30.35
CA ALA A 31 -53.87 -43.09 -30.78
C ALA A 31 -53.53 -42.16 -29.60
N GLN A 32 -54.41 -42.08 -28.60
CA GLN A 32 -54.16 -41.30 -27.38
C GLN A 32 -52.99 -41.87 -26.55
N ARG A 33 -52.88 -43.21 -26.43
CA ARG A 33 -51.75 -43.84 -25.73
C ARG A 33 -50.43 -43.51 -26.42
N LEU A 34 -50.35 -43.65 -27.74
CA LEU A 34 -49.16 -43.29 -28.53
C LEU A 34 -48.82 -41.79 -28.41
N ALA A 35 -49.81 -40.90 -28.50
CA ALA A 35 -49.59 -39.46 -28.31
C ALA A 35 -49.05 -39.15 -26.91
N SER A 36 -49.64 -39.74 -25.87
CA SER A 36 -49.20 -39.52 -24.48
C SER A 36 -47.77 -40.02 -24.25
N SER A 37 -47.40 -41.19 -24.77
CA SER A 37 -46.02 -41.71 -24.61
C SER A 37 -45.00 -40.82 -25.32
N LEU A 38 -45.32 -40.30 -26.50
CA LEU A 38 -44.46 -39.34 -27.22
C LEU A 38 -44.27 -38.03 -26.43
N THR A 39 -45.33 -37.49 -25.81
CA THR A 39 -45.20 -36.28 -24.98
C THR A 39 -44.31 -36.49 -23.75
N VAL A 40 -44.43 -37.65 -23.09
CA VAL A 40 -43.59 -37.99 -21.93
C VAL A 40 -42.13 -38.14 -22.36
N ILE A 41 -41.87 -38.81 -23.49
CA ILE A 41 -40.51 -38.96 -24.03
C ILE A 41 -39.91 -37.58 -24.33
N LEU A 42 -40.67 -36.69 -24.98
CA LEU A 42 -40.22 -35.32 -25.27
C LEU A 42 -39.85 -34.54 -24.00
N MET A 43 -40.68 -34.64 -22.95
CA MET A 43 -40.42 -34.01 -21.66
C MET A 43 -39.14 -34.52 -21.01
N ILE A 44 -38.89 -35.84 -21.07
CA ILE A 44 -37.66 -36.46 -20.54
C ILE A 44 -36.44 -35.97 -21.33
N VAL A 45 -36.53 -35.91 -22.66
CA VAL A 45 -35.45 -35.41 -23.51
C VAL A 45 -35.14 -33.94 -23.20
N LEU A 46 -36.17 -33.10 -23.05
CA LEU A 46 -35.99 -31.70 -22.64
C LEU A 46 -35.36 -31.58 -21.25
N ALA A 47 -35.87 -32.32 -20.27
CA ALA A 47 -35.34 -32.27 -18.90
C ALA A 47 -33.87 -32.71 -18.85
N THR A 48 -33.51 -33.77 -19.57
CA THR A 48 -32.12 -34.25 -19.65
C THR A 48 -31.21 -33.28 -20.41
N ALA A 49 -31.69 -32.67 -21.50
CA ALA A 49 -30.94 -31.65 -22.24
C ALA A 49 -30.69 -30.39 -21.39
N ILE A 50 -31.70 -29.92 -20.65
CA ILE A 50 -31.55 -28.77 -19.74
C ILE A 50 -30.55 -29.12 -18.62
N THR A 51 -30.69 -30.30 -18.01
CA THR A 51 -29.82 -30.71 -16.91
C THR A 51 -28.36 -30.84 -17.36
N THR A 52 -28.12 -31.44 -18.53
CA THR A 52 -26.77 -31.54 -19.10
C THR A 52 -26.20 -30.18 -19.48
N SER A 53 -26.99 -29.29 -20.06
CA SER A 53 -26.60 -27.90 -20.37
C SER A 53 -26.19 -27.13 -19.10
N LEU A 54 -26.99 -27.20 -18.03
CA LEU A 54 -26.67 -26.56 -16.75
C LEU A 54 -25.36 -27.09 -16.13
N LEU A 55 -25.14 -28.40 -16.20
CA LEU A 55 -23.89 -29.01 -15.71
C LEU A 55 -22.67 -28.58 -16.53
N LEU A 56 -22.83 -28.39 -17.85
CA LEU A 56 -21.76 -27.88 -18.72
C LEU A 56 -21.44 -26.43 -18.40
N VAL A 57 -22.43 -25.55 -18.26
CA VAL A 57 -22.23 -24.13 -17.90
C VAL A 57 -21.56 -24.00 -16.53
N ALA A 58 -22.03 -24.77 -15.54
CA ALA A 58 -21.43 -24.75 -14.20
C ALA A 58 -19.95 -25.16 -14.21
N ARG A 59 -19.57 -26.11 -15.08
CA ARG A 59 -18.18 -26.59 -15.20
C ARG A 59 -17.30 -25.70 -16.08
N SER A 60 -17.84 -25.13 -17.14
CA SER A 60 -17.08 -24.32 -18.11
C SER A 60 -16.95 -22.85 -17.71
N ILE A 61 -17.89 -22.31 -16.93
CA ILE A 61 -17.94 -20.88 -16.62
C ILE A 61 -17.94 -20.65 -15.11
N SER A 62 -18.92 -21.21 -14.39
CA SER A 62 -19.13 -20.86 -12.98
C SER A 62 -17.96 -21.25 -12.06
N ARG A 63 -17.40 -22.46 -12.25
CA ARG A 63 -16.26 -22.92 -11.45
C ARG A 63 -14.98 -22.11 -11.70
N PRO A 64 -14.51 -21.90 -12.95
CA PRO A 64 -13.34 -21.06 -13.20
C PRO A 64 -13.48 -19.62 -12.69
N LEU A 65 -14.68 -19.03 -12.76
CA LEU A 65 -14.92 -17.68 -12.22
C LEU A 65 -14.79 -17.62 -10.69
N ASP A 66 -15.27 -18.64 -9.98
CA ASP A 66 -15.10 -18.74 -8.53
C ASP A 66 -13.61 -18.89 -8.15
N GLU A 67 -12.85 -19.69 -8.90
CA GLU A 67 -11.40 -19.83 -8.72
C GLU A 67 -10.65 -18.51 -8.98
N LEU A 68 -11.00 -17.79 -10.04
CA LEU A 68 -10.47 -16.45 -10.34
C LEU A 68 -10.77 -15.47 -9.22
N THR A 69 -12.00 -15.47 -8.71
CA THR A 69 -12.43 -14.56 -7.64
C THR A 69 -11.66 -14.84 -6.35
N LYS A 70 -11.55 -16.10 -5.94
CA LYS A 70 -10.80 -16.50 -4.74
C LYS A 70 -9.32 -16.18 -4.88
N GLY A 71 -8.73 -16.49 -6.04
CA GLY A 71 -7.33 -16.17 -6.32
C GLY A 71 -7.06 -14.67 -6.26
N ALA A 72 -7.96 -13.86 -6.82
CA ALA A 72 -7.87 -12.41 -6.75
C ALA A 72 -8.00 -11.87 -5.32
N GLU A 73 -8.85 -12.48 -4.47
CA GLU A 73 -8.97 -12.09 -3.06
C GLU A 73 -7.70 -12.43 -2.26
N ILE A 74 -7.10 -13.60 -2.49
CA ILE A 74 -5.84 -14.02 -1.85
C ILE A 74 -4.70 -13.07 -2.21
N ILE A 75 -4.54 -12.77 -3.50
CA ILE A 75 -3.54 -11.81 -3.99
C ILE A 75 -3.83 -10.39 -3.46
N GLY A 76 -5.10 -10.00 -3.40
CA GLY A 76 -5.53 -8.71 -2.84
C GLY A 76 -5.19 -8.56 -1.34
N LYS A 77 -5.05 -9.67 -0.61
CA LYS A 77 -4.61 -9.70 0.79
C LYS A 77 -3.07 -9.67 0.94
N GLY A 78 -2.32 -9.68 -0.16
CA GLY A 78 -0.86 -9.53 -0.18
C GLY A 78 -0.08 -10.79 -0.53
N ASP A 79 -0.73 -11.93 -0.74
CA ASP A 79 -0.05 -13.16 -1.18
C ASP A 79 0.13 -13.16 -2.71
N LEU A 80 1.23 -12.55 -3.16
CA LEU A 80 1.58 -12.49 -4.58
C LEU A 80 2.19 -13.80 -5.12
N GLU A 81 2.49 -14.78 -4.26
CA GLU A 81 3.03 -16.08 -4.71
C GLU A 81 1.92 -17.00 -5.22
N HIS A 82 0.68 -16.76 -4.79
CA HIS A 82 -0.48 -17.49 -5.26
C HIS A 82 -0.68 -17.34 -6.78
N LYS A 83 -0.92 -18.47 -7.46
CA LYS A 83 -1.24 -18.49 -8.89
C LYS A 83 -2.66 -18.98 -9.11
N VAL A 84 -3.40 -18.27 -9.95
CA VAL A 84 -4.74 -18.68 -10.34
C VAL A 84 -4.64 -19.79 -11.38
N GLY A 85 -5.14 -20.98 -11.03
CA GLY A 85 -5.04 -22.20 -11.82
C GLY A 85 -6.27 -22.49 -12.69
N VAL A 86 -6.56 -21.65 -13.68
CA VAL A 86 -7.64 -21.96 -14.64
C VAL A 86 -7.09 -22.77 -15.81
N GLY A 87 -7.48 -24.05 -15.90
CA GLY A 87 -7.08 -24.97 -16.99
C GLY A 87 -7.86 -24.81 -18.29
N SER A 88 -8.69 -23.77 -18.44
CA SER A 88 -9.47 -23.53 -19.64
C SER A 88 -8.60 -22.99 -20.78
N LYS A 89 -8.99 -23.26 -22.04
CA LYS A 89 -8.29 -22.78 -23.25
C LYS A 89 -9.02 -21.62 -23.94
N ASP A 90 -10.02 -21.07 -23.27
CA ASP A 90 -10.88 -19.99 -23.73
C ASP A 90 -10.41 -18.62 -23.19
N GLU A 91 -11.30 -17.62 -23.24
CA GLU A 91 -11.08 -16.29 -22.71
C GLU A 91 -10.81 -16.27 -21.19
N LEU A 92 -11.37 -17.22 -20.43
CA LEU A 92 -11.13 -17.32 -18.99
C LEU A 92 -9.72 -17.82 -18.70
N GLY A 93 -9.22 -18.76 -19.51
CA GLY A 93 -7.82 -19.18 -19.48
C GLY A 93 -6.84 -18.05 -19.80
N GLN A 94 -7.15 -17.26 -20.84
CA GLN A 94 -6.34 -16.08 -21.21
C GLN A 94 -6.35 -15.02 -20.10
N LEU A 95 -7.53 -14.76 -19.50
CA LEU A 95 -7.66 -13.83 -18.39
C LEU A 95 -6.84 -14.28 -17.17
N ALA A 96 -6.88 -15.58 -16.82
CA ALA A 96 -6.07 -16.13 -15.73
C ALA A 96 -4.56 -15.98 -16.01
N ALA A 97 -4.13 -16.23 -17.25
CA ALA A 97 -2.73 -16.04 -17.65
C ALA A 97 -2.29 -14.57 -17.55
N ALA A 98 -3.11 -13.63 -18.05
CA ALA A 98 -2.84 -12.21 -17.97
C ALA A 98 -2.81 -11.72 -16.51
N PHE A 99 -3.71 -12.23 -15.67
CA PHE A 99 -3.75 -11.93 -14.24
C PHE A 99 -2.50 -12.44 -13.52
N ASN A 100 -2.08 -13.68 -13.76
CA ASN A 100 -0.84 -14.23 -13.21
C ASN A 100 0.39 -13.43 -13.64
N GLN A 101 0.44 -12.97 -14.90
CA GLN A 101 1.53 -12.11 -15.39
C GLN A 101 1.55 -10.74 -14.69
N MET A 102 0.39 -10.16 -14.41
CA MET A 102 0.28 -8.92 -13.64
C MET A 102 0.81 -9.11 -12.22
N THR A 103 0.42 -10.19 -11.54
CA THR A 103 0.89 -10.52 -10.18
C THR A 103 2.39 -10.72 -10.14
N GLU A 104 2.96 -11.45 -11.11
CA GLU A 104 4.41 -11.65 -11.22
C GLU A 104 5.17 -10.31 -11.42
N ARG A 105 4.69 -9.44 -12.30
CA ARG A 105 5.27 -8.11 -12.49
C ARG A 105 5.22 -7.26 -11.22
N ARG A 106 4.11 -7.34 -10.48
CA ARG A 106 3.96 -6.64 -9.20
C ARG A 106 4.97 -7.17 -8.17
N GLN A 107 5.12 -8.49 -8.05
CA GLN A 107 6.09 -9.11 -7.14
C GLN A 107 7.52 -8.68 -7.46
N GLN A 108 7.88 -8.65 -8.75
CA GLN A 108 9.20 -8.17 -9.20
C GLN A 108 9.42 -6.69 -8.87
N ALA A 109 8.39 -5.85 -9.05
CA ALA A 109 8.46 -4.43 -8.73
C ALA A 109 8.62 -4.18 -7.22
N GLU A 110 7.90 -4.92 -6.36
CA GLU A 110 8.05 -4.82 -4.90
C GLU A 110 9.46 -5.23 -4.45
N LYS A 111 9.98 -6.33 -5.01
CA LYS A 111 11.35 -6.77 -4.73
C LYS A 111 12.39 -5.73 -5.16
N ALA A 112 12.27 -5.20 -6.38
CA ALA A 112 13.19 -4.17 -6.88
C ALA A 112 13.11 -2.87 -6.05
N LEU A 113 11.91 -2.51 -5.59
CA LEU A 113 11.72 -1.35 -4.71
C LEU A 113 12.40 -1.58 -3.35
N GLN A 114 12.28 -2.78 -2.77
CA GLN A 114 12.94 -3.13 -1.52
C GLN A 114 14.47 -3.10 -1.67
N GLU A 115 15.01 -3.71 -2.73
CA GLU A 115 16.45 -3.69 -3.02
C GLU A 115 16.97 -2.26 -3.22
N ALA A 116 16.20 -1.41 -3.92
CA ALA A 116 16.55 0.01 -4.11
C ALA A 116 16.49 0.80 -2.79
N HIS A 117 15.53 0.50 -1.92
CA HIS A 117 15.42 1.11 -0.60
C HIS A 117 16.66 0.77 0.26
N ASP A 118 17.03 -0.50 0.34
CA ASP A 118 18.16 -0.96 1.15
C ASP A 118 19.50 -0.41 0.62
N ALA A 119 19.65 -0.34 -0.71
CA ALA A 119 20.81 0.28 -1.35
C ALA A 119 20.88 1.80 -1.10
N LEU A 120 19.74 2.49 -1.09
CA LEU A 120 19.66 3.91 -0.77
C LEU A 120 20.01 4.18 0.69
N GLU A 121 19.49 3.38 1.63
CA GLU A 121 19.79 3.49 3.06
C GLU A 121 21.30 3.32 3.31
N THR A 122 21.90 2.29 2.73
CA THR A 122 23.36 2.06 2.79
C THR A 122 24.13 3.28 2.25
N ARG A 123 23.72 3.82 1.09
CA ARG A 123 24.39 4.97 0.48
C ARG A 123 24.24 6.25 1.31
N VAL A 124 23.11 6.45 1.96
CA VAL A 124 22.89 7.57 2.88
C VAL A 124 23.82 7.45 4.07
N ASP A 125 23.96 6.26 4.65
CA ASP A 125 24.86 6.00 5.76
C ASP A 125 26.34 6.24 5.39
N GLU A 126 26.76 5.75 4.23
CA GLU A 126 28.12 5.95 3.70
C GLU A 126 28.41 7.45 3.49
N ARG A 127 27.51 8.18 2.83
CA ARG A 127 27.69 9.61 2.57
C ARG A 127 27.65 10.46 3.83
N THR A 128 26.82 10.07 4.80
CA THR A 128 26.78 10.74 6.11
C THR A 128 28.10 10.53 6.85
N ALA A 129 28.64 9.31 6.86
CA ALA A 129 29.92 9.02 7.48
C ALA A 129 31.09 9.75 6.80
N GLU A 130 31.08 9.83 5.46
CA GLU A 130 32.07 10.57 4.68
C GLU A 130 32.02 12.07 5.00
N LEU A 131 30.82 12.66 5.09
CA LEU A 131 30.63 14.06 5.46
C LEU A 131 31.14 14.36 6.87
N GLU A 132 30.88 13.47 7.84
CA GLU A 132 31.39 13.59 9.21
C GLU A 132 32.92 13.53 9.26
N ALA A 133 33.53 12.56 8.55
CA ALA A 133 34.97 12.40 8.49
C ALA A 133 35.64 13.62 7.84
N PHE A 134 35.08 14.12 6.74
CA PHE A 134 35.55 15.32 6.05
C PHE A 134 35.44 16.56 6.96
N SER A 135 34.27 16.77 7.57
CA SER A 135 34.03 17.90 8.48
C SER A 135 34.97 17.87 9.68
N TYR A 136 35.24 16.67 10.23
CA TYR A 136 36.21 16.50 11.32
C TYR A 136 37.63 16.85 10.89
N SER A 137 38.10 16.32 9.75
CA SER A 137 39.46 16.58 9.25
C SER A 137 39.69 18.07 8.97
N VAL A 138 38.77 18.72 8.24
CA VAL A 138 38.89 20.15 7.90
C VAL A 138 38.85 21.00 9.16
N SER A 139 37.94 20.70 10.10
CA SER A 139 37.85 21.44 11.36
C SER A 139 39.13 21.36 12.18
N HIS A 140 39.72 20.16 12.26
CA HIS A 140 41.00 19.95 12.95
C HIS A 140 42.12 20.77 12.30
N ASP A 141 42.24 20.69 10.98
CA ASP A 141 43.30 21.34 10.22
C ASP A 141 43.20 22.87 10.23
N LEU A 142 41.99 23.43 10.35
CA LEU A 142 41.77 24.87 10.54
C LEU A 142 42.04 25.34 11.98
N ARG A 143 41.92 24.46 12.97
CA ARG A 143 42.11 24.82 14.39
C ARG A 143 43.58 25.09 14.75
N ALA A 144 44.51 24.41 14.08
CA ALA A 144 45.94 24.60 14.29
C ALA A 144 46.43 26.01 13.89
N PRO A 145 46.20 26.50 12.65
CA PRO A 145 46.61 27.85 12.26
C PRO A 145 45.86 28.94 13.04
N LEU A 146 44.57 28.75 13.38
CA LEU A 146 43.85 29.72 14.23
C LEU A 146 44.45 29.84 15.63
N ARG A 147 44.81 28.72 16.27
CA ARG A 147 45.52 28.76 17.56
C ARG A 147 46.87 29.46 17.46
N ALA A 148 47.60 29.27 16.36
CA ALA A 148 48.86 29.99 16.13
C ALA A 148 48.62 31.51 16.00
N ILE A 149 47.61 31.93 15.23
CA ILE A 149 47.26 33.35 15.06
C ILE A 149 46.85 33.99 16.40
N ASP A 150 46.00 33.34 17.19
CA ASP A 150 45.62 33.85 18.51
C ASP A 150 46.82 33.91 19.46
N GLY A 151 47.64 32.85 19.50
CA GLY A 151 48.84 32.80 20.34
C GLY A 151 49.87 33.88 20.01
N PHE A 152 50.19 34.10 18.73
CA PHE A 152 51.08 35.19 18.33
C PHE A 152 50.48 36.57 18.61
N SER A 153 49.17 36.73 18.41
CA SER A 153 48.48 37.99 18.74
C SER A 153 48.52 38.26 20.24
N GLN A 154 48.35 37.23 21.07
CA GLN A 154 48.43 37.32 22.53
C GLN A 154 49.85 37.71 22.99
N ILE A 155 50.89 37.07 22.46
CA ILE A 155 52.29 37.41 22.76
C ILE A 155 52.56 38.90 22.44
N LEU A 156 52.08 39.39 21.30
CA LEU A 156 52.23 40.81 20.94
C LEU A 156 51.50 41.75 21.91
N ILE A 157 50.31 41.36 22.38
CA ILE A 157 49.54 42.13 23.37
C ILE A 157 50.21 42.10 24.75
N GLU A 158 50.77 40.97 25.19
CA GLU A 158 51.37 40.82 26.52
C GLU A 158 52.77 41.45 26.58
N ASP A 159 53.66 41.09 25.66
CA ASP A 159 55.09 41.44 25.72
C ASP A 159 55.40 42.80 25.07
N HIS A 160 54.55 43.27 24.15
CA HIS A 160 54.83 44.44 23.33
C HIS A 160 53.76 45.53 23.38
N ARG A 161 52.74 45.42 24.27
CA ARG A 161 51.65 46.42 24.39
C ARG A 161 52.11 47.87 24.47
N ARG A 162 53.16 48.12 25.26
CA ARG A 162 53.67 49.47 25.53
C ARG A 162 54.44 50.07 24.35
N LYS A 163 54.88 49.22 23.41
CA LYS A 163 55.56 49.62 22.17
C LYS A 163 54.58 49.82 21.01
N LEU A 164 53.35 49.33 21.15
CA LEU A 164 52.29 49.51 20.16
C LEU A 164 51.61 50.87 20.37
N ASN A 165 51.30 51.54 19.25
CA ASN A 165 50.41 52.69 19.30
C ASN A 165 48.95 52.24 19.54
N LYS A 166 48.05 53.18 19.82
CA LYS A 166 46.62 52.87 20.09
C LYS A 166 45.97 52.04 18.97
N GLU A 167 46.36 52.29 17.73
CA GLU A 167 45.81 51.60 16.56
C GLU A 167 46.31 50.15 16.44
N GLY A 168 47.59 49.90 16.71
CA GLY A 168 48.17 48.55 16.70
C GLY A 168 47.55 47.64 17.76
N GLY A 169 47.26 48.19 18.95
CA GLY A 169 46.49 47.47 19.98
C GLY A 169 45.08 47.12 19.52
N ARG A 170 44.35 48.09 18.95
CA ARG A 170 42.99 47.90 18.41
C ARG A 170 42.94 46.81 17.33
N VAL A 171 43.91 46.80 16.41
CA VAL A 171 43.97 45.80 15.33
C VAL A 171 44.23 44.39 15.89
N LEU A 172 45.10 44.23 16.89
CA LEU A 172 45.34 42.94 17.53
C LEU A 172 44.10 42.43 18.26
N ASP A 173 43.37 43.30 18.97
CA ASP A 173 42.10 42.94 19.61
C ASP A 173 41.09 42.45 18.56
N VAL A 174 40.98 43.14 17.41
CA VAL A 174 40.11 42.72 16.30
C VAL A 174 40.54 41.37 15.69
N ILE A 175 41.85 41.10 15.53
CA ILE A 175 42.34 39.82 15.03
C ILE A 175 41.90 38.69 15.97
N ARG A 176 42.09 38.89 17.28
CA ARG A 176 41.71 37.89 18.30
C ARG A 176 40.21 37.64 18.34
N ASP A 177 39.39 38.69 18.28
CA ASP A 177 37.93 38.56 18.22
C ASP A 177 37.49 37.75 16.99
N ASN A 178 38.13 37.98 15.83
CA ASN A 178 37.83 37.21 14.61
C ASN A 178 38.29 35.75 14.74
N THR A 179 39.49 35.50 15.28
CA THR A 179 39.99 34.14 15.51
C THR A 179 39.11 33.36 16.48
N ALA A 180 38.62 34.01 17.55
CA ALA A 180 37.67 33.41 18.48
C ALA A 180 36.33 33.08 17.80
N ARG A 181 35.76 34.01 17.02
CA ARG A 181 34.54 33.74 16.22
C ARG A 181 34.73 32.58 15.24
N MET A 182 35.87 32.53 14.55
CA MET A 182 36.18 31.42 13.63
C MET A 182 36.29 30.09 14.36
N GLY A 183 36.85 30.07 15.57
CA GLY A 183 36.86 28.88 16.43
C GLY A 183 35.45 28.39 16.75
N GLN A 184 34.56 29.29 17.14
CA GLN A 184 33.16 28.96 17.43
C GLN A 184 32.45 28.38 16.20
N LEU A 185 32.60 29.00 15.03
CA LEU A 185 31.99 28.51 13.79
C LEU A 185 32.46 27.11 13.39
N ILE A 186 33.72 26.79 13.65
CA ILE A 186 34.27 25.44 13.41
C ILE A 186 33.63 24.42 14.35
N ASP A 187 33.48 24.76 15.63
CA ASP A 187 32.84 23.89 16.62
C ASP A 187 31.33 23.70 16.34
N ASP A 188 30.65 24.74 15.90
CA ASP A 188 29.23 24.70 15.49
C ASP A 188 29.06 23.81 14.24
N LEU A 189 29.93 23.96 13.23
CA LEU A 189 29.90 23.14 12.01
C LEU A 189 30.14 21.65 12.32
N LEU A 190 31.07 21.36 13.23
CA LEU A 190 31.35 19.99 13.65
C LEU A 190 30.17 19.38 14.41
N SER A 191 29.54 20.16 15.28
CA SER A 191 28.33 19.74 15.99
C SER A 191 27.17 19.49 15.03
N PHE A 192 26.99 20.36 14.03
CA PHE A 192 25.98 20.21 13.01
C PHE A 192 26.19 18.94 12.17
N SER A 193 27.42 18.66 11.73
CA SER A 193 27.73 17.47 10.93
C SER A 193 27.41 16.16 11.66
N ARG A 194 27.46 16.13 13.00
CA ARG A 194 27.19 14.95 13.83
C ARG A 194 25.71 14.70 14.11
N LEU A 195 24.83 15.67 13.84
CA LEU A 195 23.39 15.52 14.08
C LEU A 195 22.72 14.49 13.16
N GLY A 196 23.33 14.16 12.01
CA GLY A 196 22.75 13.28 10.99
C GLY A 196 22.44 11.84 11.44
N ARG A 197 23.10 11.34 12.50
CA ARG A 197 22.96 9.95 12.99
C ARG A 197 22.02 9.77 14.19
N LYS A 198 21.56 10.85 14.82
CA LYS A 198 20.70 10.71 16.01
C LYS A 198 19.31 10.26 15.54
N LYS A 199 18.98 8.97 15.72
CA LYS A 199 17.62 8.47 15.52
C LYS A 199 16.70 9.32 16.41
N LEU A 200 15.85 10.13 15.78
CA LEU A 200 14.89 10.97 16.48
C LEU A 200 14.01 10.07 17.36
N ARG A 201 14.15 10.19 18.67
CA ARG A 201 13.28 9.54 19.64
C ARG A 201 12.10 10.47 19.87
N LYS A 202 11.04 10.25 19.10
CA LYS A 202 9.79 11.01 19.27
C LYS A 202 9.19 10.71 20.64
N THR A 203 9.36 11.64 21.58
CA THR A 203 8.72 11.61 22.90
C THR A 203 7.68 12.73 22.99
N GLY A 204 6.76 12.61 23.94
CA GLY A 204 5.82 13.69 24.25
C GLY A 204 6.53 14.77 25.04
N ILE A 205 6.73 15.94 24.44
CA ILE A 205 7.38 17.09 25.06
C ILE A 205 6.33 18.01 25.68
N ASN A 206 6.56 18.41 26.93
CA ASN A 206 5.78 19.44 27.60
C ASN A 206 6.20 20.83 27.11
N MET A 207 5.45 21.36 26.13
CA MET A 207 5.74 22.67 25.53
C MET A 207 5.66 23.82 26.54
N GLU A 208 4.91 23.69 27.63
CA GLU A 208 4.83 24.72 28.66
C GLU A 208 6.14 24.82 29.46
N GLU A 209 6.75 23.68 29.77
CA GLU A 209 8.02 23.60 30.50
C GLU A 209 9.19 24.15 29.67
N VAL A 210 9.28 23.73 28.41
CA VAL A 210 10.30 24.24 27.46
C VAL A 210 10.15 25.74 27.23
N THR A 211 8.92 26.23 27.08
CA THR A 211 8.71 27.68 26.87
C THR A 211 9.10 28.48 28.11
N ARG A 212 8.84 27.96 29.32
CA ARG A 212 9.24 28.63 30.57
C ARG A 212 10.76 28.65 30.75
N SER A 213 11.47 27.56 30.43
CA SER A 213 12.93 27.53 30.58
C SER A 213 13.62 28.55 29.66
N ILE A 214 13.19 28.63 28.40
CA ILE A 214 13.70 29.61 27.43
C ILE A 214 13.41 31.05 27.89
N LEU A 215 12.21 31.31 28.40
CA LEU A 215 11.85 32.64 28.89
C LEU A 215 12.64 33.04 30.13
N GLN A 216 13.07 32.08 30.94
CA GLN A 216 13.94 32.34 32.08
C GLN A 216 15.35 32.72 31.61
N GLU A 217 15.92 31.95 30.67
CA GLU A 217 17.24 32.23 30.07
C GLU A 217 17.26 33.60 29.33
N LEU A 218 16.19 33.91 28.60
CA LEU A 218 16.05 35.20 27.92
C LEU A 218 15.92 36.36 28.92
N LYS A 219 15.22 36.19 30.04
CA LYS A 219 15.13 37.22 31.09
C LYS A 219 16.49 37.53 31.72
N GLU A 220 17.39 36.55 31.78
CA GLU A 220 18.74 36.76 32.29
C GLU A 220 19.63 37.55 31.31
N THR A 221 19.34 37.45 30.01
CA THR A 221 20.09 38.16 28.96
C THR A 221 19.50 39.54 28.63
N MET A 222 18.19 39.73 28.85
CA MET A 222 17.48 40.97 28.54
C MET A 222 17.46 41.89 29.76
N VAL A 223 18.46 42.79 29.85
CA VAL A 223 18.65 43.67 31.01
C VAL A 223 17.69 44.89 31.02
N GLU A 224 17.10 45.31 29.89
CA GLU A 224 16.50 46.68 29.83
C GLU A 224 15.14 46.91 29.14
N GLU A 225 14.40 45.91 28.64
CA GLU A 225 13.06 46.18 28.09
C GLU A 225 11.92 45.54 28.90
N LYS A 226 10.91 46.35 29.28
CA LYS A 226 9.65 45.93 29.90
C LYS A 226 8.77 45.18 28.89
N ILE A 227 9.19 43.99 28.48
CA ILE A 227 8.42 43.14 27.57
C ILE A 227 7.47 42.28 28.42
N GLN A 228 6.16 42.41 28.18
CA GLN A 228 5.14 41.61 28.85
C GLN A 228 4.77 40.41 27.98
N ILE A 229 5.27 39.23 28.35
CA ILE A 229 5.04 37.98 27.60
C ILE A 229 3.90 37.21 28.26
N LYS A 230 2.83 36.93 27.49
CA LYS A 230 1.68 36.14 27.93
C LYS A 230 1.65 34.80 27.21
N ILE A 231 1.83 33.71 27.95
CA ILE A 231 1.73 32.34 27.45
C ILE A 231 0.32 31.83 27.75
N ASN A 232 -0.38 31.35 26.73
CA ASN A 232 -1.65 30.62 26.90
C ASN A 232 -1.37 29.11 27.02
N THR A 233 -2.38 28.30 27.31
CA THR A 233 -2.21 26.84 27.43
C THR A 233 -1.60 26.25 26.15
N LEU A 234 -0.45 25.58 26.30
CA LEU A 234 0.25 24.92 25.20
C LEU A 234 0.01 23.41 25.26
N SER A 235 -0.42 22.83 24.14
CA SER A 235 -0.56 21.39 24.00
C SER A 235 0.80 20.70 23.98
N SER A 236 0.89 19.47 24.48
CA SER A 236 2.08 18.63 24.28
C SER A 236 2.36 18.43 22.79
N ALA A 237 3.64 18.43 22.42
CA ALA A 237 4.08 18.19 21.05
C ALA A 237 4.92 16.92 20.98
N LEU A 238 4.96 16.29 19.80
CA LEU A 238 5.92 15.23 19.52
C LEU A 238 7.23 15.88 19.08
N GLY A 239 8.31 15.62 19.82
CA GLY A 239 9.64 16.12 19.48
C GLY A 239 10.72 15.13 19.85
N ASP A 240 11.96 15.44 19.49
CA ASP A 240 13.14 14.65 19.84
C ASP A 240 13.73 15.14 21.17
N GLU A 241 14.03 14.22 22.06
CA GLU A 241 14.73 14.43 23.34
C GLU A 241 16.12 13.78 23.30
#